data_AF-A0AAV6NAG6-F1
#
_entry.id   AF-A0AAV6NAG6-F1
#
_cell.length_a   1.000
_cell.length_b   1.000
_cell.length_c   1.000
_cell.angle_alpha   90.00
_cell.angle_beta   90.00
_cell.angle_gamma   90.00
#
_symmetry.space_group_name_H-M   'P 1'
#
loop_
_entity.id
_entity.type
_entity.pdbx_description
1 polymer ?
#
loop_
_entity_poly.entity_id
_entity_poly.type
_entity_poly.pdbx_seq_one_letter_code
_entity_poly.pdbx_strand_id
1 'polypeptide(L)'
;MELVCHFRHSCLFLSSLVLLLLFKEVSCATFMFVNKCDFTVWPGILASAGSPKLETTGFELKEGNSRSLEAPTGWSGRFWGRTGCDFDGSGRGSCNTGDCGSGEMECNGAGATPPATLAEFTLGSGSQDFYDVSLVDGYNLPMIVEGTGGSGTCATTGCITNVNQLCPVELKAEGGGACKSACEAFATPEYCCSGAYNSPATCRPSIYSLMFKSACPRSYSYAYDDATSTFTCRGADYTITFCPSTPSRKSSRDSPPMVPEPTTEQSGSEPITGSGLESGSDSIQGAALSNSWLADMAIGNSSMTTKSSLTFQSLTILISILLLVLSR
;
A
#
# COMPACT_ATOMS: atom_id res chain seq x y z
N MET A 1 10.43 59.44 -22.25
CA MET A 1 9.69 58.21 -22.66
C MET A 1 10.49 56.94 -22.35
N GLU A 2 11.82 56.95 -22.48
CA GLU A 2 12.67 55.78 -22.15
C GLU A 2 12.70 55.39 -20.66
N LEU A 3 12.65 56.36 -19.74
CA LEU A 3 12.66 56.09 -18.28
C LEU A 3 11.43 55.27 -17.82
N VAL A 4 10.28 55.49 -18.46
CA VAL A 4 9.01 54.81 -18.16
C VAL A 4 9.01 53.38 -18.70
N CYS A 5 9.67 53.14 -19.85
CA CYS A 5 9.84 51.78 -20.39
C CYS A 5 10.79 50.93 -19.54
N HIS A 6 11.89 51.49 -19.03
CA HIS A 6 12.81 50.77 -18.15
C HIS A 6 12.16 50.41 -16.80
N PHE A 7 11.34 51.31 -16.25
CA PHE A 7 10.62 51.04 -14.99
C PHE A 7 9.57 49.92 -15.14
N ARG A 8 8.84 49.87 -16.27
CA ARG A 8 7.87 48.79 -16.57
C ARG A 8 8.55 47.44 -16.77
N HIS A 9 9.69 47.38 -17.47
CA HIS A 9 10.43 46.12 -17.63
C HIS A 9 11.01 45.62 -16.31
N SER A 10 11.51 46.53 -15.47
CA SER A 10 12.04 46.17 -14.14
C SER A 10 10.95 45.66 -13.20
N CYS A 11 9.76 46.27 -13.19
CA CYS A 11 8.61 45.79 -12.42
C CYS A 11 8.06 44.43 -12.89
N LEU A 12 8.00 44.18 -14.20
CA LEU A 12 7.59 42.88 -14.74
C LEU A 12 8.59 41.77 -14.42
N PHE A 13 9.89 42.09 -14.44
CA PHE A 13 10.95 41.15 -14.08
C PHE A 13 10.95 40.83 -12.57
N LEU A 14 10.78 41.84 -11.71
CA LEU A 14 10.60 41.63 -10.26
C LEU A 14 9.31 40.86 -9.94
N SER A 15 8.21 41.14 -10.64
CA SER A 15 6.94 40.41 -10.50
C SER A 15 7.08 38.93 -10.88
N SER A 16 7.77 38.63 -11.97
CA SER A 16 8.05 37.26 -12.41
C SER A 16 8.98 36.52 -11.44
N LEU A 17 10.02 37.20 -10.92
CA LEU A 17 10.93 36.62 -9.94
C LEU A 17 10.24 36.36 -8.59
N VAL A 18 9.35 37.25 -8.13
CA VAL A 18 8.53 37.04 -6.93
C VAL A 18 7.55 35.88 -7.15
N LEU A 19 6.92 35.76 -8.33
CA LEU A 19 6.05 34.62 -8.64
C LEU A 19 6.82 33.29 -8.64
N LEU A 20 8.05 33.26 -9.19
CA LEU A 20 8.94 32.10 -9.14
C LEU A 20 9.37 31.72 -7.71
N LEU A 21 9.57 32.71 -6.82
CA LEU A 21 9.90 32.50 -5.40
C LEU A 21 8.69 32.11 -4.53
N LEU A 22 7.46 32.23 -5.04
CA LEU A 22 6.21 31.85 -4.34
C LEU A 22 5.79 30.40 -4.58
N PHE A 23 6.39 29.70 -5.56
CA PHE A 23 6.23 28.26 -5.69
C PHE A 23 7.10 27.59 -4.62
N LYS A 24 6.52 27.35 -3.45
CA LYS A 24 7.04 26.28 -2.58
C LYS A 24 6.97 25.00 -3.40
N GLU A 25 8.10 24.29 -3.56
CA GLU A 25 8.08 22.92 -4.04
C GLU A 25 7.16 22.12 -3.11
N VAL A 26 5.96 21.81 -3.61
CA VAL A 26 5.08 20.85 -2.94
C VAL A 26 5.64 19.49 -3.32
N SER A 27 6.39 18.89 -2.40
CA SER A 27 6.78 17.49 -2.53
C SER A 27 5.52 16.64 -2.31
N CYS A 28 5.19 15.86 -3.32
CA CYS A 28 4.14 14.84 -3.32
C CYS A 28 4.80 13.47 -3.57
N ALA A 29 4.13 12.42 -3.12
CA ALA A 29 4.45 11.06 -3.55
C ALA A 29 3.42 10.61 -4.58
N THR A 30 3.88 10.00 -5.66
CA THR A 30 3.01 9.36 -6.65
C THR A 30 2.73 7.92 -6.24
N PHE A 31 1.45 7.55 -6.18
CA PHE A 31 0.97 6.19 -6.04
C PHE A 31 0.49 5.66 -7.39
N MET A 32 1.26 4.77 -8.02
CA MET A 32 0.87 4.09 -9.26
C MET A 32 0.19 2.76 -8.96
N PHE A 33 -1.09 2.64 -9.31
CA PHE A 33 -1.85 1.41 -9.25
C PHE A 33 -1.70 0.64 -10.54
N VAL A 34 -1.38 -0.65 -10.47
CA VAL A 34 -1.22 -1.53 -11.62
C VAL A 34 -2.07 -2.78 -11.42
N ASN A 35 -2.98 -3.05 -12.37
CA ASN A 35 -3.76 -4.28 -12.34
C ASN A 35 -3.12 -5.33 -13.27
N LYS A 36 -2.53 -6.37 -12.70
CA LYS A 36 -2.03 -7.55 -13.43
C LYS A 36 -2.93 -8.78 -13.25
N CYS A 37 -4.10 -8.62 -12.65
CA CYS A 37 -5.11 -9.67 -12.60
C CYS A 37 -5.73 -9.87 -13.99
N ASP A 38 -6.24 -11.06 -14.26
CA ASP A 38 -7.02 -11.42 -15.45
C ASP A 38 -8.49 -10.97 -15.35
N PHE A 39 -8.77 -10.01 -14.46
CA PHE A 39 -10.08 -9.41 -14.22
C PHE A 39 -9.94 -7.95 -13.79
N THR A 40 -11.01 -7.18 -13.94
CA THR A 40 -11.09 -5.80 -13.46
C THR A 40 -11.05 -5.74 -11.93
N VAL A 41 -10.23 -4.84 -11.40
CA VAL A 41 -10.19 -4.50 -9.97
C VAL A 41 -10.75 -3.10 -9.81
N TRP A 42 -11.45 -2.83 -8.71
CA TRP A 42 -11.89 -1.48 -8.37
C TRP A 42 -11.16 -1.00 -7.12
N PRO A 43 -10.01 -0.31 -7.24
CA PRO A 43 -9.31 0.21 -6.07
C PRO A 43 -10.22 1.07 -5.20
N GLY A 44 -10.08 0.93 -3.89
CA GLY A 44 -10.67 1.79 -2.88
C GLY A 44 -9.57 2.52 -2.11
N ILE A 45 -9.87 3.75 -1.69
CA ILE A 45 -8.92 4.63 -1.02
C ILE A 45 -9.58 5.22 0.21
N LEU A 46 -8.90 5.10 1.35
CA LEU A 46 -9.30 5.75 2.59
C LEU A 46 -8.13 6.56 3.14
N ALA A 47 -8.32 7.87 3.25
CA ALA A 47 -7.40 8.72 4.00
C ALA A 47 -7.65 8.54 5.52
N SER A 48 -6.58 8.45 6.29
CA SER A 48 -6.63 8.42 7.76
C SER A 48 -7.16 9.74 8.32
N ALA A 49 -7.64 9.72 9.57
CA ALA A 49 -8.08 10.92 10.26
C ALA A 49 -6.98 12.01 10.24
N GLY A 50 -7.35 13.21 9.79
CA GLY A 50 -6.42 14.34 9.65
C GLY A 50 -5.69 14.42 8.30
N SER A 51 -5.75 13.37 7.46
CA SER A 51 -5.24 13.40 6.09
C SER A 51 -6.33 13.84 5.10
N PRO A 52 -5.98 14.60 4.04
CA PRO A 52 -6.94 15.00 3.02
C PRO A 52 -7.37 13.82 2.15
N LYS A 53 -8.61 13.88 1.62
CA LYS A 53 -9.05 13.01 0.53
C LYS A 53 -8.16 13.26 -0.69
N LEU A 54 -7.77 12.18 -1.38
CA LEU A 54 -7.10 12.28 -2.67
C LEU A 54 -8.10 12.65 -3.79
N GLU A 55 -7.64 12.71 -5.04
CA GLU A 55 -8.49 13.04 -6.20
C GLU A 55 -9.77 12.17 -6.28
N THR A 56 -9.67 10.91 -5.88
CA THR A 56 -10.75 9.92 -5.86
C THR A 56 -10.65 9.03 -4.61
N THR A 57 -11.78 8.47 -4.17
CA THR A 57 -11.87 7.42 -3.14
C THR A 57 -12.18 6.04 -3.69
N GLY A 58 -12.38 5.92 -5.01
CA GLY A 58 -12.51 4.62 -5.66
C GLY A 58 -12.75 4.73 -7.15
N PHE A 59 -12.19 3.79 -7.92
CA PHE A 59 -12.24 3.82 -9.38
C PHE A 59 -12.17 2.44 -10.00
N GLU A 60 -12.52 2.32 -11.29
CA GLU A 60 -12.33 1.10 -12.08
C GLU A 60 -10.89 1.03 -12.63
N LEU A 61 -10.26 -0.14 -12.49
CA LEU A 61 -8.95 -0.44 -13.05
C LEU A 61 -8.98 -1.78 -13.81
N LYS A 62 -9.13 -1.69 -15.13
CA LYS A 62 -9.20 -2.87 -16.03
C LYS A 62 -7.91 -3.67 -16.03
N GLU A 63 -7.99 -4.94 -16.44
CA GLU A 63 -6.83 -5.81 -16.66
C GLU A 63 -5.76 -5.10 -17.50
N GLY A 64 -4.50 -5.20 -17.05
CA GLY A 64 -3.33 -4.65 -17.73
C GLY A 64 -3.17 -3.13 -17.63
N ASN A 65 -4.17 -2.42 -17.10
CA ASN A 65 -4.12 -0.96 -16.98
C ASN A 65 -3.43 -0.50 -15.69
N SER A 66 -3.00 0.76 -15.73
CA SER A 66 -2.46 1.49 -14.59
C SER A 66 -3.09 2.87 -14.44
N ARG A 67 -3.15 3.37 -13.21
CA ARG A 67 -3.56 4.76 -12.90
C ARG A 67 -2.70 5.28 -11.76
N SER A 68 -2.30 6.55 -11.82
CA SER A 68 -1.57 7.21 -10.73
C SER A 68 -2.46 8.16 -9.94
N LEU A 69 -2.18 8.27 -8.65
CA LEU A 69 -2.71 9.31 -7.76
C LEU A 69 -1.57 10.02 -7.05
N GLU A 70 -1.76 11.30 -6.76
CA GLU A 70 -0.80 12.10 -6.00
C GLU A 70 -1.28 12.23 -4.56
N ALA A 71 -0.35 12.07 -3.60
CA ALA A 71 -0.59 12.34 -2.20
C ALA A 71 0.39 13.39 -1.66
N PRO A 72 -0.08 14.33 -0.81
CA PRO A 72 0.81 15.30 -0.21
C PRO A 72 1.77 14.62 0.78
N THR A 73 2.91 15.27 1.04
CA THR A 73 3.77 14.90 2.18
C THR A 73 2.97 14.89 3.49
N GLY A 74 3.29 13.94 4.38
CA GLY A 74 2.55 13.75 5.62
C GLY A 74 1.24 12.98 5.47
N TRP A 75 0.84 12.57 4.25
CA TRP A 75 -0.40 11.82 4.06
C TRP A 75 -0.32 10.42 4.69
N SER A 76 -1.40 10.03 5.37
CA SER A 76 -1.60 8.68 5.88
C SER A 76 -2.94 8.14 5.38
N GLY A 77 -2.96 6.86 5.06
CA GLY A 77 -4.17 6.17 4.61
C GLY A 77 -3.88 4.78 4.13
N ARG A 78 -4.89 4.18 3.51
CA ARG A 78 -4.85 2.81 3.02
C ARG A 78 -5.55 2.64 1.68
N PHE A 79 -5.09 1.65 0.94
CA PHE A 79 -5.59 1.25 -0.36
C PHE A 79 -5.92 -0.24 -0.36
N TRP A 80 -6.91 -0.63 -1.16
CA TRP A 80 -7.26 -2.04 -1.36
C TRP A 80 -7.87 -2.25 -2.75
N GLY A 81 -7.96 -3.49 -3.19
CA GLY A 81 -8.66 -3.86 -4.42
C GLY A 81 -10.03 -4.48 -4.12
N ARG A 82 -11.09 -3.99 -4.77
CA ARG A 82 -12.40 -4.63 -4.78
C ARG A 82 -12.52 -5.56 -5.98
N THR A 83 -13.26 -6.65 -5.83
CA THR A 83 -13.46 -7.66 -6.90
C THR A 83 -14.92 -8.04 -7.06
N GLY A 84 -15.29 -8.50 -8.25
CA GLY A 84 -16.66 -8.93 -8.57
C GLY A 84 -17.68 -7.79 -8.40
N CYS A 85 -17.32 -6.58 -8.82
CA CYS A 85 -18.19 -5.42 -8.70
C CYS A 85 -19.16 -5.32 -9.87
N ASP A 86 -20.39 -4.88 -9.58
CA ASP A 86 -21.40 -4.53 -10.56
C ASP A 86 -21.87 -3.09 -10.29
N PHE A 87 -21.33 -2.14 -11.06
CA PHE A 87 -21.70 -0.73 -11.00
C PHE A 87 -22.48 -0.34 -12.25
N ASP A 88 -23.63 0.30 -12.06
CA ASP A 88 -24.44 0.84 -13.15
C ASP A 88 -23.75 2.05 -13.84
N GLY A 89 -24.35 2.56 -14.92
CA GLY A 89 -23.82 3.73 -15.64
C GLY A 89 -23.78 5.04 -14.82
N SER A 90 -24.40 5.05 -13.63
CA SER A 90 -24.30 6.16 -12.66
C SER A 90 -23.26 5.91 -11.56
N GLY A 91 -22.53 4.79 -11.64
CA GLY A 91 -21.51 4.41 -10.67
C GLY A 91 -22.06 3.82 -9.37
N ARG A 92 -23.34 3.41 -9.34
CA ARG A 92 -23.97 2.80 -8.15
C ARG A 92 -23.97 1.28 -8.24
N GLY A 93 -23.70 0.62 -7.13
CA GLY A 93 -23.46 -0.82 -7.14
C GLY A 93 -22.80 -1.34 -5.88
N SER A 94 -22.29 -2.56 -5.97
CA SER A 94 -21.60 -3.25 -4.87
C SER A 94 -20.57 -4.24 -5.41
N CYS A 95 -19.65 -4.64 -4.55
CA CYS A 95 -18.62 -5.64 -4.83
C CYS A 95 -18.76 -6.89 -3.97
N ASN A 96 -18.25 -8.02 -4.47
CA ASN A 96 -18.26 -9.28 -3.72
C ASN A 96 -17.23 -9.29 -2.58
N THR A 97 -16.06 -8.67 -2.79
CA THR A 97 -14.99 -8.61 -1.78
C THR A 97 -14.46 -7.19 -1.63
N GLY A 98 -14.15 -6.78 -0.40
CA GLY A 98 -13.57 -5.47 -0.10
C GLY A 98 -14.52 -4.30 -0.35
N ASP A 99 -15.82 -4.56 -0.52
CA ASP A 99 -16.82 -3.51 -0.73
C ASP A 99 -16.78 -2.48 0.40
N CYS A 100 -16.93 -1.20 0.09
CA CYS A 100 -16.86 -0.14 1.09
C CYS A 100 -18.21 0.33 1.62
N GLY A 101 -19.31 -0.32 1.23
CA GLY A 101 -20.65 -0.05 1.75
C GLY A 101 -21.22 1.31 1.37
N SER A 102 -20.55 2.08 0.50
CA SER A 102 -21.03 3.38 0.04
C SER A 102 -22.20 3.25 -0.94
N GLY A 103 -22.38 2.08 -1.55
CA GLY A 103 -23.31 1.85 -2.66
C GLY A 103 -22.85 2.50 -3.98
N GLU A 104 -21.60 2.99 -4.03
CA GLU A 104 -21.03 3.73 -5.16
C GLU A 104 -19.60 3.26 -5.46
N MET A 105 -19.11 3.58 -6.67
CA MET A 105 -17.72 3.34 -7.04
C MET A 105 -16.76 4.12 -6.14
N GLU A 106 -17.13 5.34 -5.74
CA GLU A 106 -16.40 6.13 -4.74
C GLU A 106 -16.69 5.60 -3.32
N CYS A 107 -15.66 5.39 -2.51
CA CYS A 107 -15.85 4.93 -1.13
C CYS A 107 -16.21 6.04 -0.14
N ASN A 108 -16.08 7.31 -0.52
CA ASN A 108 -16.61 8.46 0.23
C ASN A 108 -16.23 8.50 1.72
N GLY A 109 -15.01 8.05 2.04
CA GLY A 109 -14.50 8.00 3.42
C GLY A 109 -14.87 6.73 4.19
N ALA A 110 -15.54 5.77 3.57
CA ALA A 110 -15.72 4.43 4.11
C ALA A 110 -14.51 3.54 3.82
N GLY A 111 -14.21 2.62 4.75
CA GLY A 111 -13.18 1.59 4.57
C GLY A 111 -13.71 0.34 3.89
N ALA A 112 -12.81 -0.58 3.53
CA ALA A 112 -13.19 -1.90 3.06
C ALA A 112 -13.97 -2.66 4.13
N THR A 113 -15.01 -3.38 3.72
CA THR A 113 -15.61 -4.46 4.50
C THR A 113 -14.70 -5.68 4.39
N PRO A 114 -14.14 -6.18 5.50
CA PRO A 114 -13.31 -7.39 5.49
C PRO A 114 -14.07 -8.61 4.93
N PRO A 115 -13.38 -9.58 4.32
CA PRO A 115 -11.92 -9.63 4.14
C PRO A 115 -11.36 -8.80 2.99
N ALA A 116 -10.25 -8.10 3.24
CA ALA A 116 -9.53 -7.33 2.24
C ALA A 116 -8.03 -7.27 2.53
N THR A 117 -7.21 -7.49 1.51
CA THR A 117 -5.77 -7.21 1.57
C THR A 117 -5.56 -5.70 1.48
N LEU A 118 -4.85 -5.12 2.44
CA LEU A 118 -4.63 -3.68 2.54
C LEU A 118 -3.19 -3.30 2.23
N ALA A 119 -2.99 -2.16 1.57
CA ALA A 119 -1.71 -1.48 1.47
C ALA A 119 -1.79 -0.20 2.30
N GLU A 120 -0.98 -0.09 3.33
CA GLU A 120 -1.09 0.96 4.35
C GLU A 120 0.14 1.87 4.27
N PHE A 121 -0.07 3.17 4.46
CA PHE A 121 0.96 4.18 4.29
C PHE A 121 0.86 5.28 5.36
N THR A 122 2.02 5.74 5.80
CA THR A 122 2.23 7.00 6.51
C THR A 122 3.45 7.68 5.92
N LEU A 123 3.23 8.68 5.08
CA LEU A 123 4.28 9.45 4.42
C LEU A 123 4.88 10.47 5.39
N GLY A 124 6.19 10.64 5.32
CA GLY A 124 6.92 11.62 6.10
C GLY A 124 6.78 13.03 5.54
N SER A 125 6.86 14.03 6.42
CA SER A 125 7.01 15.43 6.04
C SER A 125 8.48 15.83 6.11
N GLY A 126 9.28 15.24 5.23
CA GLY A 126 10.74 15.29 5.29
C GLY A 126 11.36 14.28 6.26
N SER A 127 10.54 13.41 6.87
CA SER A 127 10.96 12.23 7.64
C SER A 127 10.90 10.96 6.76
N GLN A 128 11.08 9.81 7.39
CA GLN A 128 10.91 8.51 6.75
C GLN A 128 9.41 8.21 6.57
N ASP A 129 9.09 7.56 5.45
CA ASP A 129 7.79 6.97 5.16
C ASP A 129 7.73 5.57 5.76
N PHE A 130 6.54 5.18 6.23
CA PHE A 130 6.22 3.83 6.67
C PHE A 130 5.15 3.26 5.77
N TYR A 131 5.34 2.03 5.32
CA TYR A 131 4.38 1.34 4.48
C TYR A 131 4.45 -0.17 4.67
N ASP A 132 3.33 -0.82 4.39
CA ASP A 132 3.20 -2.26 4.49
C ASP A 132 2.03 -2.77 3.63
N VAL A 133 1.99 -4.08 3.47
CA VAL A 133 0.78 -4.79 3.06
C VAL A 133 0.32 -5.63 4.24
N SER A 134 -0.97 -5.52 4.56
CA SER A 134 -1.57 -6.09 5.76
C SER A 134 -2.68 -7.07 5.43
N LEU A 135 -2.64 -8.20 6.14
CA LEU A 135 -3.63 -9.28 6.14
C LEU A 135 -4.38 -9.36 7.48
N VAL A 136 -4.26 -8.32 8.32
CA VAL A 136 -4.97 -8.20 9.60
C VAL A 136 -6.48 -8.25 9.38
N ASP A 137 -6.94 -7.59 8.31
CA ASP A 137 -8.34 -7.59 7.86
C ASP A 137 -8.61 -8.73 6.84
N GLY A 138 -7.77 -9.76 6.80
CA GLY A 138 -7.90 -10.91 5.92
C GLY A 138 -7.31 -10.69 4.53
N TYR A 139 -7.74 -11.51 3.59
CA TYR A 139 -7.18 -11.58 2.24
C TYR A 139 -8.27 -11.75 1.20
N ASN A 140 -8.19 -11.04 0.08
CA ASN A 140 -9.06 -11.27 -1.07
C ASN A 140 -8.28 -11.45 -2.39
N LEU A 141 -7.23 -10.66 -2.63
CA LEU A 141 -6.37 -10.80 -3.80
C LEU A 141 -4.88 -10.52 -3.50
N PRO A 142 -3.95 -11.03 -4.32
CA PRO A 142 -2.53 -10.80 -4.09
C PRO A 142 -2.17 -9.35 -4.38
N MET A 143 -1.30 -8.76 -3.57
CA MET A 143 -0.89 -7.36 -3.69
C MET A 143 0.55 -7.18 -3.22
N ILE A 144 1.31 -6.36 -3.94
CA ILE A 144 2.62 -5.86 -3.49
C ILE A 144 2.70 -4.34 -3.59
N VAL A 145 3.61 -3.77 -2.80
CA VAL A 145 4.01 -2.36 -2.85
C VAL A 145 5.52 -2.30 -3.07
N GLU A 146 5.94 -1.51 -4.06
CA GLU A 146 7.34 -1.25 -4.40
C GLU A 146 7.64 0.24 -4.31
N GLY A 147 8.68 0.63 -3.54
CA GLY A 147 9.15 2.01 -3.46
C GLY A 147 10.23 2.30 -4.51
N THR A 148 10.12 3.41 -5.24
CA THR A 148 11.04 3.82 -6.31
C THR A 148 11.52 5.26 -6.14
N GLY A 149 12.76 5.55 -6.55
CA GLY A 149 13.33 6.91 -6.55
C GLY A 149 13.78 7.45 -5.18
N GLY A 150 13.35 6.82 -4.08
CA GLY A 150 13.72 7.24 -2.73
C GLY A 150 15.06 6.70 -2.21
N SER A 151 15.30 6.96 -0.93
CA SER A 151 16.51 6.54 -0.19
C SER A 151 16.18 5.72 1.06
N GLY A 152 17.12 4.89 1.50
CA GLY A 152 16.91 3.91 2.57
C GLY A 152 16.75 2.50 2.00
N THR A 153 16.09 1.60 2.75
CA THR A 153 15.91 0.21 2.33
C THR A 153 14.92 0.09 1.18
N CYS A 154 13.78 0.80 1.25
CA CYS A 154 12.77 0.88 0.19
C CYS A 154 12.35 -0.49 -0.36
N ALA A 155 12.29 -1.50 0.51
CA ALA A 155 12.09 -2.88 0.09
C ALA A 155 10.61 -3.18 -0.22
N THR A 156 10.38 -4.00 -1.24
CA THR A 156 9.05 -4.45 -1.65
C THR A 156 8.31 -5.17 -0.52
N THR A 157 7.07 -4.81 -0.23
CA THR A 157 6.22 -5.50 0.76
C THR A 157 5.02 -6.12 0.07
N GLY A 158 4.41 -7.15 0.65
CA GLY A 158 3.24 -7.79 0.03
C GLY A 158 3.17 -9.30 0.05
N CYS A 159 2.10 -9.76 -0.59
CA CYS A 159 1.80 -11.15 -0.80
C CYS A 159 1.56 -11.45 -2.28
N ILE A 160 2.42 -12.30 -2.83
CA ILE A 160 2.29 -12.87 -4.19
C ILE A 160 1.49 -14.18 -4.19
N THR A 161 1.38 -14.84 -3.03
CA THR A 161 0.75 -16.15 -2.89
C THR A 161 -0.77 -16.00 -2.91
N ASN A 162 -1.47 -16.88 -3.64
CA ASN A 162 -2.92 -16.92 -3.58
C ASN A 162 -3.42 -17.61 -2.30
N VAL A 163 -3.58 -16.83 -1.21
CA VAL A 163 -3.99 -17.35 0.10
C VAL A 163 -5.37 -18.01 0.08
N ASN A 164 -6.26 -17.64 -0.86
CA ASN A 164 -7.57 -18.28 -1.00
C ASN A 164 -7.49 -19.80 -1.24
N GLN A 165 -6.39 -20.28 -1.84
CA GLN A 165 -6.16 -21.72 -2.05
C GLN A 165 -5.75 -22.46 -0.78
N LEU A 166 -5.24 -21.74 0.21
CA LEU A 166 -4.77 -22.25 1.50
C LEU A 166 -5.77 -21.98 2.64
N CYS A 167 -6.84 -21.24 2.35
CA CYS A 167 -7.78 -20.75 3.36
C CYS A 167 -8.50 -21.91 4.08
N PRO A 168 -8.35 -22.04 5.41
CA PRO A 168 -9.10 -23.00 6.23
C PRO A 168 -10.61 -22.81 6.08
N VAL A 169 -11.38 -23.89 6.22
CA VAL A 169 -12.83 -23.86 5.95
C VAL A 169 -13.56 -22.85 6.84
N GLU A 170 -13.14 -22.74 8.08
CA GLU A 170 -13.65 -21.83 9.10
C GLU A 170 -13.33 -20.35 8.84
N LEU A 171 -12.37 -20.05 7.94
CA LEU A 171 -12.01 -18.69 7.55
C LEU A 171 -12.51 -18.31 6.15
N LYS A 172 -13.13 -19.22 5.40
CA LYS A 172 -13.65 -18.89 4.06
C LYS A 172 -14.78 -17.88 4.14
N ALA A 173 -14.70 -16.83 3.34
CA ALA A 173 -15.81 -15.89 3.19
C ALA A 173 -17.00 -16.56 2.47
N GLU A 174 -18.21 -16.08 2.75
CA GLU A 174 -19.41 -16.49 2.02
C GLU A 174 -19.27 -16.12 0.53
N GLY A 175 -19.71 -17.01 -0.37
CA GLY A 175 -19.49 -16.86 -1.81
C GLY A 175 -18.09 -17.28 -2.31
N GLY A 176 -17.13 -17.51 -1.40
CA GLY A 176 -15.76 -17.89 -1.74
C GLY A 176 -14.93 -16.72 -2.28
N GLY A 177 -13.68 -17.00 -2.66
CA GLY A 177 -12.80 -15.99 -3.27
C GLY A 177 -12.16 -14.98 -2.30
N ALA A 178 -12.38 -15.14 -0.99
CA ALA A 178 -11.67 -14.41 0.04
C ALA A 178 -11.51 -15.23 1.33
N CYS A 179 -10.54 -14.86 2.15
CA CYS A 179 -10.18 -15.51 3.40
C CYS A 179 -10.19 -14.50 4.55
N LYS A 180 -11.09 -14.72 5.52
CA LYS A 180 -11.17 -13.94 6.75
C LYS A 180 -9.91 -14.08 7.58
N SER A 181 -9.54 -13.04 8.31
CA SER A 181 -8.62 -13.19 9.43
C SER A 181 -9.33 -13.89 10.60
N ALA A 182 -8.57 -14.36 11.59
CA ALA A 182 -9.17 -14.94 12.78
C ALA A 182 -9.97 -13.92 13.61
N CYS A 183 -9.55 -12.64 13.60
CA CYS A 183 -10.33 -11.59 14.25
C CYS A 183 -11.70 -11.44 13.60
N GLU A 184 -11.75 -11.35 12.26
CA GLU A 184 -13.00 -11.24 11.52
C GLU A 184 -13.90 -12.49 11.67
N ALA A 185 -13.30 -13.69 11.72
CA ALA A 185 -14.08 -14.92 11.82
C ALA A 185 -14.65 -15.19 13.22
N PHE A 186 -13.92 -14.84 14.28
CA PHE A 186 -14.25 -15.27 15.64
C PHE A 186 -14.54 -14.13 16.62
N ALA A 187 -14.13 -12.89 16.30
CA ALA A 187 -14.34 -11.71 17.11
C ALA A 187 -13.88 -11.82 18.58
N THR A 188 -12.88 -12.66 18.86
CA THR A 188 -12.34 -12.84 20.22
C THR A 188 -11.19 -11.86 20.50
N PRO A 189 -11.06 -11.35 21.74
CA PRO A 189 -9.99 -10.42 22.11
C PRO A 189 -8.57 -10.91 21.77
N GLU A 190 -8.32 -12.22 21.86
CA GLU A 190 -7.06 -12.87 21.54
C GLU A 190 -6.65 -12.70 20.07
N TYR A 191 -7.61 -12.79 19.14
CA TYR A 191 -7.34 -12.67 17.70
C TYR A 191 -7.39 -11.23 17.23
N CYS A 192 -8.22 -10.41 17.88
CA CYS A 192 -8.36 -9.00 17.58
C CYS A 192 -7.36 -8.11 18.34
N CYS A 193 -6.50 -8.70 19.16
CA CYS A 193 -5.52 -7.98 19.98
C CYS A 193 -6.16 -6.82 20.78
N SER A 194 -7.28 -7.08 21.43
CA SER A 194 -8.07 -6.08 22.14
C SER A 194 -8.24 -6.43 23.63
N GLY A 195 -8.71 -5.47 24.43
CA GLY A 195 -8.89 -5.67 25.87
C GLY A 195 -7.60 -6.10 26.57
N ALA A 196 -7.59 -7.27 27.20
CA ALA A 196 -6.40 -7.82 27.87
C ALA A 196 -5.23 -8.15 26.91
N TYR A 197 -5.51 -8.23 25.61
CA TYR A 197 -4.57 -8.54 24.54
C TYR A 197 -4.15 -7.29 23.76
N ASN A 198 -4.36 -6.08 24.29
CA ASN A 198 -4.02 -4.83 23.61
C ASN A 198 -2.53 -4.44 23.67
N SER A 199 -1.62 -5.41 23.73
CA SER A 199 -0.19 -5.15 23.67
C SER A 199 0.56 -6.29 22.96
N PRO A 200 1.74 -6.03 22.38
CA PRO A 200 2.59 -7.07 21.81
C PRO A 200 3.00 -8.15 22.82
N ALA A 201 3.06 -7.80 24.12
CA ALA A 201 3.41 -8.74 25.17
C ALA A 201 2.29 -9.74 25.46
N THR A 202 1.04 -9.35 25.24
CA THR A 202 -0.14 -10.14 25.59
C THR A 202 -0.80 -10.79 24.37
N CYS A 203 -0.85 -10.14 23.20
CA CYS A 203 -1.36 -10.75 21.96
C CYS A 203 -0.26 -11.46 21.20
N ARG A 204 -0.33 -12.79 21.16
CA ARG A 204 0.66 -13.64 20.51
C ARG A 204 0.16 -14.13 19.14
N PRO A 205 1.06 -14.48 18.21
CA PRO A 205 0.66 -15.13 16.96
C PRO A 205 -0.19 -16.38 17.21
N SER A 206 -1.26 -16.53 16.43
CA SER A 206 -2.11 -17.71 16.44
C SER A 206 -1.76 -18.66 15.29
N ILE A 207 -2.33 -19.86 15.27
CA ILE A 207 -2.17 -20.77 14.13
C ILE A 207 -2.65 -20.15 12.82
N TYR A 208 -3.70 -19.31 12.88
CA TYR A 208 -4.24 -18.62 11.71
C TYR A 208 -3.30 -17.51 11.23
N SER A 209 -2.79 -16.66 12.12
CA SER A 209 -1.84 -15.62 11.70
C SER A 209 -0.52 -16.22 11.20
N LEU A 210 -0.06 -17.32 11.80
CA LEU A 210 1.11 -18.06 11.31
C LEU A 210 0.88 -18.65 9.90
N MET A 211 -0.34 -19.04 9.55
CA MET A 211 -0.69 -19.48 8.19
C MET A 211 -0.54 -18.32 7.19
N PHE A 212 -1.14 -17.16 7.49
CA PHE A 212 -0.98 -15.95 6.67
C PHE A 212 0.50 -15.56 6.56
N LYS A 213 1.25 -15.60 7.66
CA LYS A 213 2.67 -15.26 7.67
C LYS A 213 3.52 -16.22 6.85
N SER A 214 3.21 -17.51 6.90
CA SER A 214 3.92 -18.52 6.12
C SER A 214 3.67 -18.34 4.62
N ALA A 215 2.43 -17.99 4.23
CA ALA A 215 2.08 -17.71 2.84
C ALA A 215 2.66 -16.38 2.33
N CYS A 216 2.74 -15.38 3.22
CA CYS A 216 3.11 -14.00 2.91
C CYS A 216 4.12 -13.45 3.95
N PRO A 217 5.40 -13.87 3.92
CA PRO A 217 6.37 -13.52 4.97
C PRO A 217 6.67 -12.02 5.10
N ARG A 218 6.36 -11.25 4.05
CA ARG A 218 6.60 -9.81 3.94
C ARG A 218 5.32 -8.98 4.10
N SER A 219 4.30 -9.54 4.74
CA SER A 219 3.06 -8.85 5.07
C SER A 219 2.75 -8.98 6.55
N TYR A 220 1.99 -8.03 7.09
CA TYR A 220 1.41 -8.15 8.43
C TYR A 220 0.40 -9.31 8.43
N SER A 221 0.55 -10.21 9.38
CA SER A 221 -0.37 -11.35 9.56
C SER A 221 -1.33 -11.22 10.74
N TYR A 222 -1.04 -10.30 11.67
CA TYR A 222 -1.86 -9.89 12.82
C TYR A 222 -1.35 -8.53 13.34
N ALA A 223 -2.08 -7.91 14.28
CA ALA A 223 -1.88 -6.51 14.66
C ALA A 223 -0.48 -6.14 15.20
N TYR A 224 0.28 -7.09 15.76
CA TYR A 224 1.62 -6.82 16.33
C TYR A 224 2.75 -7.54 15.57
N ASP A 225 2.59 -7.78 14.27
CA ASP A 225 3.60 -8.43 13.42
C ASP A 225 4.69 -7.45 12.89
N ASP A 226 5.26 -6.61 13.74
CA ASP A 226 6.09 -5.48 13.27
C ASP A 226 7.44 -5.90 12.67
N ALA A 227 8.15 -6.83 13.33
CA ALA A 227 9.58 -7.08 13.10
C ALA A 227 9.96 -7.43 11.65
N THR A 228 9.01 -7.92 10.85
CA THR A 228 9.25 -8.33 9.46
C THR A 228 8.25 -7.75 8.46
N SER A 229 7.38 -6.84 8.92
CA SER A 229 6.21 -6.40 8.13
C SER A 229 6.12 -4.89 7.96
N THR A 230 6.81 -4.09 8.78
CA THR A 230 6.92 -2.65 8.55
C THR A 230 8.10 -2.35 7.62
N PHE A 231 7.84 -1.59 6.56
CA PHE A 231 8.87 -1.17 5.62
C PHE A 231 9.00 0.33 5.58
N THR A 232 10.20 0.79 5.24
CA THR A 232 10.52 2.21 5.28
C THR A 232 11.27 2.67 4.04
N CYS A 233 11.01 3.91 3.65
CA CYS A 233 11.68 4.59 2.54
C CYS A 233 11.62 6.10 2.78
N ARG A 234 12.37 6.90 2.01
CA ARG A 234 12.33 8.36 2.13
C ARG A 234 12.28 9.00 0.75
N GLY A 235 11.26 9.83 0.53
CA GLY A 235 11.10 10.59 -0.72
C GLY A 235 10.95 9.67 -1.93
N ALA A 236 10.14 8.62 -1.79
CA ALA A 236 9.85 7.69 -2.87
C ALA A 236 8.46 7.89 -3.45
N ASP A 237 8.33 7.44 -4.69
CA ASP A 237 7.05 7.08 -5.29
C ASP A 237 6.78 5.60 -5.06
N TYR A 238 5.52 5.20 -5.09
CA TYR A 238 5.10 3.84 -4.74
C TYR A 238 4.26 3.22 -5.84
N THR A 239 4.59 1.98 -6.21
CA THR A 239 3.79 1.18 -7.13
C THR A 239 3.02 0.10 -6.35
N ILE A 240 1.69 0.14 -6.43
CA ILE A 240 0.78 -0.84 -5.85
C ILE A 240 0.34 -1.77 -6.99
N THR A 241 0.79 -3.02 -6.96
CA THR A 241 0.44 -4.00 -8.00
C THR A 241 -0.52 -5.04 -7.45
N PHE A 242 -1.67 -5.17 -8.10
CA PHE A 242 -2.62 -6.27 -7.88
C PHE A 242 -2.26 -7.47 -8.75
N CYS A 243 -2.37 -8.68 -8.19
CA CYS A 243 -1.96 -9.95 -8.81
C CYS A 243 -0.54 -9.92 -9.42
N PRO A 244 0.49 -9.51 -8.66
CA PRO A 244 1.86 -9.54 -9.14
C PRO A 244 2.26 -10.96 -9.57
N SER A 245 2.78 -11.08 -10.79
CA SER A 245 3.39 -12.33 -11.23
C SER A 245 4.67 -12.56 -10.42
N THR A 246 4.95 -13.81 -10.05
CA THR A 246 6.33 -14.19 -9.78
C THR A 246 7.13 -13.96 -11.07
N PRO A 247 8.40 -13.53 -11.01
CA PRO A 247 9.29 -13.66 -12.15
C PRO A 247 9.53 -15.16 -12.39
N SER A 248 8.53 -15.81 -12.99
CA SER A 248 8.66 -17.13 -13.56
C SER A 248 9.68 -16.98 -14.68
N ARG A 249 10.81 -17.69 -14.53
CA ARG A 249 11.83 -17.82 -15.57
C ARG A 249 11.14 -17.88 -16.91
N LYS A 250 11.43 -16.88 -17.76
CA LYS A 250 11.00 -16.81 -19.15
C LYS A 250 10.82 -18.22 -19.68
N SER A 251 9.57 -18.56 -19.98
CA SER A 251 9.21 -19.66 -20.85
C SER A 251 9.99 -19.44 -22.14
N SER A 252 11.17 -20.03 -22.20
CA SER A 252 11.94 -20.22 -23.42
C SER A 252 11.14 -21.26 -24.18
N ARG A 253 10.08 -20.81 -24.84
CA ARG A 253 9.59 -21.50 -26.04
C ARG A 253 10.57 -21.15 -27.16
N ASP A 254 11.78 -21.65 -27.04
CA ASP A 254 12.63 -21.91 -28.19
C ASP A 254 12.42 -23.37 -28.55
N SER A 255 11.86 -23.57 -29.73
CA SER A 255 11.65 -24.85 -30.38
C SER A 255 12.93 -25.69 -30.36
N PRO A 256 12.86 -27.01 -30.07
CA PRO A 256 14.06 -27.84 -30.09
C PRO A 256 14.52 -28.07 -31.54
N PRO A 257 15.82 -27.94 -31.86
CA PRO A 257 16.36 -28.49 -33.09
C PRO A 257 16.52 -30.01 -32.93
N MET A 258 15.89 -30.72 -33.85
CA MET A 258 16.02 -32.15 -34.15
C MET A 258 17.46 -32.51 -34.57
N VAL A 259 18.11 -33.45 -33.86
CA VAL A 259 19.31 -34.19 -34.32
C VAL A 259 19.30 -35.61 -33.70
N PRO A 260 19.75 -36.67 -34.40
CA PRO A 260 19.30 -38.05 -34.17
C PRO A 260 20.17 -38.88 -33.21
N GLU A 261 19.59 -40.00 -32.82
CA GLU A 261 20.12 -41.12 -32.02
C GLU A 261 21.47 -41.67 -32.54
N PRO A 262 22.35 -42.12 -31.63
CA PRO A 262 22.72 -43.54 -31.65
C PRO A 262 22.92 -44.19 -30.27
N THR A 263 22.32 -45.38 -30.14
CA THR A 263 22.69 -46.65 -29.49
C THR A 263 23.84 -46.77 -28.44
N THR A 264 23.54 -47.66 -27.47
CA THR A 264 24.33 -48.75 -26.80
C THR A 264 24.87 -48.53 -25.37
N GLU A 265 24.30 -49.34 -24.44
CA GLU A 265 24.88 -50.11 -23.28
C GLU A 265 25.83 -49.39 -22.27
N GLN A 266 25.92 -49.68 -20.96
CA GLN A 266 25.55 -50.81 -20.10
C GLN A 266 25.67 -50.39 -18.60
N SER A 267 24.83 -50.98 -17.74
CA SER A 267 25.03 -51.46 -16.34
C SER A 267 25.96 -50.77 -15.31
N GLY A 268 25.47 -50.57 -14.09
CA GLY A 268 26.29 -50.36 -12.88
C GLY A 268 25.54 -50.01 -11.58
N SER A 269 25.20 -51.03 -10.79
CA SER A 269 24.74 -51.11 -9.39
C SER A 269 25.47 -50.20 -8.36
N GLU A 270 24.78 -49.38 -7.55
CA GLU A 270 24.20 -49.61 -6.19
C GLU A 270 25.15 -49.17 -5.02
N PRO A 271 24.72 -49.09 -3.74
CA PRO A 271 24.37 -47.87 -2.98
C PRO A 271 25.32 -47.59 -1.78
N ILE A 272 24.99 -46.66 -0.87
CA ILE A 272 25.12 -46.77 0.62
C ILE A 272 24.98 -45.39 1.35
N THR A 273 24.09 -45.39 2.36
CA THR A 273 23.94 -44.62 3.64
C THR A 273 24.75 -43.35 3.92
N GLY A 274 24.32 -42.36 4.70
CA GLY A 274 23.21 -42.22 5.65
C GLY A 274 23.51 -41.11 6.67
N SER A 275 22.47 -40.75 7.46
CA SER A 275 22.49 -40.09 8.78
C SER A 275 22.99 -38.64 8.97
N GLY A 276 22.22 -37.89 9.77
CA GLY A 276 22.79 -36.97 10.78
C GLY A 276 22.21 -35.55 10.82
N LEU A 277 21.31 -35.30 11.78
CA LEU A 277 20.94 -33.97 12.26
C LEU A 277 22.15 -33.23 12.86
N GLU A 278 22.16 -31.90 12.82
CA GLU A 278 22.25 -31.08 14.05
C GLU A 278 22.00 -29.59 13.80
N SER A 279 21.47 -28.98 14.85
CA SER A 279 20.97 -27.62 14.98
C SER A 279 22.09 -26.62 15.30
N GLY A 280 22.07 -25.45 14.67
CA GLY A 280 22.87 -24.29 15.07
C GLY A 280 21.98 -23.08 15.26
N SER A 281 21.67 -22.76 16.51
CA SER A 281 21.04 -21.52 16.94
C SER A 281 22.05 -20.37 16.88
N ASP A 282 21.75 -19.30 16.14
CA ASP A 282 22.45 -18.03 16.31
C ASP A 282 21.44 -16.89 16.51
N SER A 283 21.51 -16.34 17.72
CA SER A 283 20.73 -15.22 18.22
C SER A 283 21.34 -13.90 17.74
N ILE A 284 20.63 -13.18 16.87
CA ILE A 284 20.92 -11.78 16.58
C ILE A 284 19.94 -10.92 17.39
N GLN A 285 20.49 -10.21 18.38
CA GLN A 285 19.82 -9.18 19.16
C GLN A 285 19.39 -8.03 18.22
N GLY A 286 18.11 -8.00 17.86
CA GLY A 286 17.47 -6.84 17.23
C GLY A 286 16.71 -6.06 18.29
N ALA A 287 17.15 -4.85 18.60
CA ALA A 287 16.51 -3.95 19.55
C ALA A 287 15.10 -3.59 19.07
N ALA A 288 14.08 -4.17 19.71
CA ALA A 288 12.68 -3.83 19.49
C ALA A 288 12.35 -2.52 20.22
N LEU A 289 12.32 -1.41 19.48
CA LEU A 289 11.63 -0.19 19.92
C LEU A 289 10.17 -0.30 19.48
N SER A 290 9.37 -0.99 20.30
CA SER A 290 7.92 -1.08 20.12
C SER A 290 7.30 0.26 20.53
N ASN A 291 7.00 1.10 19.55
CA ASN A 291 6.29 2.34 19.79
C ASN A 291 4.78 2.08 19.65
N SER A 292 4.07 2.21 20.78
CA SER A 292 2.61 2.05 20.95
C SER A 292 1.73 2.78 19.92
N TRP A 293 2.28 3.74 19.18
CA TRP A 293 1.54 4.49 18.15
C TRP A 293 1.26 3.68 16.88
N LEU A 294 2.11 2.71 16.53
CA LEU A 294 1.88 1.83 15.36
C LEU A 294 0.67 0.92 15.57
N ALA A 295 0.40 0.52 16.82
CA ALA A 295 -0.77 -0.26 17.21
C ALA A 295 -2.10 0.52 17.04
N ASP A 296 -2.07 1.84 17.20
CA ASP A 296 -3.25 2.70 17.03
C ASP A 296 -3.65 2.85 15.55
N MET A 297 -2.74 2.53 14.60
CA MET A 297 -3.08 2.48 13.17
C MET A 297 -4.03 1.32 12.84
N ALA A 298 -3.93 0.21 13.57
CA ALA A 298 -4.81 -0.95 13.39
C ALA A 298 -6.21 -0.77 14.02
N ILE A 299 -6.42 0.23 14.90
CA ILE A 299 -7.64 0.35 15.73
C ILE A 299 -8.40 1.67 15.51
N GLY A 300 -7.87 2.62 14.73
CA GLY A 300 -8.67 3.72 14.18
C GLY A 300 -9.43 4.59 15.20
N ASN A 301 -8.72 5.20 16.18
CA ASN A 301 -9.34 6.20 17.06
C ASN A 301 -8.51 7.49 17.16
N SER A 302 -9.18 8.64 17.07
CA SER A 302 -8.63 9.95 16.69
C SER A 302 -8.44 10.95 17.85
N SER A 303 -7.49 11.89 17.70
CA SER A 303 -7.70 13.37 17.86
C SER A 303 -6.35 14.12 17.95
N MET A 304 -6.05 14.99 16.97
CA MET A 304 -5.14 16.12 17.19
C MET A 304 -5.56 17.30 16.29
N THR A 305 -5.91 18.40 16.95
CA THR A 305 -6.38 19.64 16.34
C THR A 305 -5.18 20.48 15.89
N THR A 306 -4.99 20.66 14.59
CA THR A 306 -4.03 21.65 14.05
C THR A 306 -4.77 22.79 13.34
N LYS A 307 -4.72 23.98 13.94
CA LYS A 307 -5.16 25.23 13.32
C LYS A 307 -4.21 25.60 12.18
N SER A 308 -4.70 25.66 10.95
CA SER A 308 -3.92 26.13 9.80
C SER A 308 -4.01 27.67 9.68
N SER A 309 -2.86 28.28 9.41
CA SER A 309 -2.68 29.72 9.23
C SER A 309 -3.11 30.15 7.82
N LEU A 310 -4.42 30.27 7.60
CA LEU A 310 -5.00 30.76 6.34
C LEU A 310 -4.92 32.29 6.18
N THR A 311 -4.57 33.03 7.24
CA THR A 311 -4.62 34.50 7.24
C THR A 311 -3.41 35.16 6.58
N PHE A 312 -2.26 34.47 6.49
CA PHE A 312 -1.02 35.04 5.93
C PHE A 312 -0.93 34.93 4.39
N GLN A 313 -1.56 33.92 3.80
CA GLN A 313 -1.55 33.70 2.34
C GLN A 313 -2.48 34.68 1.60
N SER A 314 -3.63 35.03 2.18
CA SER A 314 -4.58 35.96 1.55
C SER A 314 -4.05 37.40 1.49
N LEU A 315 -3.27 37.83 2.48
CA LEU A 315 -2.73 39.19 2.56
C LEU A 315 -1.63 39.45 1.53
N THR A 316 -0.81 38.45 1.23
CA THR A 316 0.30 38.56 0.28
C THR A 316 -0.21 38.60 -1.16
N ILE A 317 -1.22 37.78 -1.50
CA ILE A 317 -1.89 37.82 -2.82
C ILE A 317 -2.55 39.19 -3.05
N LEU A 318 -3.20 39.76 -2.03
CA LEU A 318 -3.83 41.08 -2.12
C LEU A 318 -2.80 42.19 -2.40
N ILE A 319 -1.64 42.12 -1.75
CA ILE A 319 -0.53 43.08 -1.96
C ILE A 319 0.05 42.96 -3.38
N SER A 320 0.23 41.73 -3.89
CA SER A 320 0.69 41.51 -5.26
C SER A 320 -0.28 42.04 -6.32
N ILE A 321 -1.60 41.83 -6.12
CA ILE A 321 -2.63 42.38 -7.01
C ILE A 321 -2.66 43.91 -6.93
N LEU A 322 -2.54 44.49 -5.73
CA LEU A 322 -2.52 45.94 -5.55
C LEU A 322 -1.32 46.59 -6.25
N LEU A 323 -0.13 45.98 -6.15
CA LEU A 323 1.08 46.44 -6.83
C LEU A 323 0.98 46.34 -8.36
N LEU A 324 0.30 45.30 -8.87
CA LEU A 324 0.03 45.16 -10.31
C LEU A 324 -0.96 46.22 -10.82
N VAL A 325 -2.00 46.54 -10.03
CA VAL A 325 -2.98 47.60 -10.38
C VAL A 325 -2.34 48.98 -10.34
N LEU A 326 -1.44 49.25 -9.39
CA LEU A 326 -0.70 50.52 -9.28
C LEU A 326 0.38 50.70 -10.36
N SER A 327 0.70 49.64 -11.12
CA SER A 327 1.69 49.65 -12.20
C SER A 327 1.12 49.84 -13.62
N ARG A 328 -0.21 49.96 -13.74
CA ARG A 328 -0.91 50.35 -14.96
C ARG A 328 -1.07 51.86 -15.05
#